data_AF-A0AA86VXD5-F1
#
_entry.id   AF-A0AA86VXD5-F1
#
_cell.length_a   1.000
_cell.length_b   1.000
_cell.length_c   1.000
_cell.angle_alpha   90.00
_cell.angle_beta   90.00
_cell.angle_gamma   90.00
#
_symmetry.space_group_name_H-M   'P 1'
#
loop_
_entity.id
_entity.type
_entity.pdbx_description
1 polymer ?
#
loop_
_entity_poly.entity_id
_entity_poly.type
_entity_poly.pdbx_seq_one_letter_code
_entity_poly.pdbx_strand_id
1 'polypeptide(L)'
;MHVCEEMEGSHQSLPLNTLHVQNLVLIINRLHMLLHSTALAFLFYYRVCFLLQPSETRESHNLLPWLLVFASETILSFIWILEQAFRWRPVTRSVFPERLPEDHELPPFDVFICTADPTKEPTLDVMNTVLSAMALDYPPHKLHVYLSDDGGSPLTLHGVREAWKFARWWLPFCRRYKIKSRCPKAYFSSALEGDDGDGDFARSSLFMADKHKIKVDFKGT
;
A
#
# COMPACT_ATOMS: atom_id res chain seq x y z
N MET A 1 -22.64 -21.69 31.17
CA MET A 1 -22.99 -21.14 32.48
C MET A 1 -22.30 -19.79 32.58
N HIS A 2 -23.10 -18.72 32.55
CA HIS A 2 -22.76 -17.30 32.71
C HIS A 2 -21.84 -16.70 31.63
N VAL A 3 -22.23 -15.65 30.88
CA VAL A 3 -23.10 -14.52 31.25
C VAL A 3 -24.01 -14.16 30.07
N CYS A 4 -25.32 -14.18 30.34
CA CYS A 4 -26.35 -13.44 29.61
C CYS A 4 -26.55 -12.07 30.30
N GLU A 5 -27.07 -11.13 29.52
CA GLU A 5 -27.78 -9.90 29.92
C GLU A 5 -26.95 -8.68 30.35
N GLU A 6 -26.61 -7.86 29.35
CA GLU A 6 -27.02 -6.44 29.37
C GLU A 6 -27.78 -6.15 28.06
N MET A 7 -29.10 -6.00 28.18
CA MET A 7 -29.96 -5.43 27.15
C MET A 7 -30.05 -3.92 27.40
N GLU A 8 -29.23 -3.15 26.69
CA GLU A 8 -29.55 -1.78 26.29
C GLU A 8 -29.52 -1.75 24.75
N GLY A 9 -30.53 -1.14 24.14
CA GLY A 9 -30.94 -1.37 22.76
C GLY A 9 -29.80 -1.26 21.74
N SER A 10 -29.28 -2.40 21.29
CA SER A 10 -28.24 -2.42 20.26
C SER A 10 -28.90 -2.39 18.89
N HIS A 11 -28.92 -1.22 18.26
CA HIS A 11 -28.85 -1.19 16.80
C HIS A 11 -27.61 -2.03 16.43
N GLN A 12 -27.81 -3.25 15.91
CA GLN A 12 -26.71 -4.08 15.44
C GLN A 12 -25.98 -3.32 14.32
N SER A 13 -24.93 -2.60 14.68
CA SER A 13 -24.12 -1.85 13.74
C SER A 13 -23.47 -2.85 12.78
N LEU A 14 -23.75 -2.69 11.48
CA LEU A 14 -23.13 -3.51 10.45
C LEU A 14 -21.60 -3.42 10.56
N PRO A 15 -20.86 -4.51 10.26
CA PRO A 15 -19.41 -4.48 10.36
C PRO A 15 -18.81 -3.46 9.37
N LEU A 16 -17.84 -2.67 9.83
CA LEU A 16 -17.10 -1.69 9.00
C LEU A 16 -16.16 -2.35 7.99
N ASN A 17 -15.78 -3.60 8.25
CA ASN A 17 -14.93 -4.39 7.37
C ASN A 17 -15.23 -5.88 7.53
N THR A 18 -14.95 -6.64 6.48
CA THR A 18 -15.09 -8.10 6.47
C THR A 18 -13.82 -8.76 5.94
N LEU A 19 -13.49 -9.93 6.49
CA LEU A 19 -12.31 -10.71 6.12
C LEU A 19 -12.76 -11.95 5.37
N HIS A 20 -12.19 -12.16 4.19
CA HIS A 20 -12.53 -13.25 3.30
C HIS A 20 -11.31 -14.15 3.16
N VAL A 21 -11.46 -15.42 3.52
CA VAL A 21 -10.39 -16.41 3.29
C VAL A 21 -10.46 -16.86 1.85
N GLN A 22 -9.33 -16.79 1.14
CA GLN A 22 -9.25 -17.28 -0.24
C GLN A 22 -9.10 -18.80 -0.25
N ASN A 23 -10.22 -19.52 -0.14
CA ASN A 23 -10.22 -20.98 0.06
C ASN A 23 -9.50 -21.76 -1.07
N LEU A 24 -9.70 -21.38 -2.33
CA LEU A 24 -9.05 -22.05 -3.46
C LEU A 24 -7.53 -21.86 -3.42
N VAL A 25 -7.06 -20.64 -3.20
CA VAL A 25 -5.62 -20.33 -3.07
C VAL A 25 -5.03 -21.03 -1.84
N LEU A 26 -5.76 -21.08 -0.73
CA LEU A 26 -5.37 -21.82 0.46
C LEU A 26 -5.16 -23.32 0.16
N ILE A 27 -6.08 -23.96 -0.57
CA ILE A 27 -5.96 -25.38 -0.94
C ILE A 27 -4.75 -25.60 -1.84
N ILE A 28 -4.57 -24.76 -2.87
CA ILE A 28 -3.42 -24.84 -3.79
C ILE A 28 -2.11 -24.67 -3.04
N ASN A 29 -2.01 -23.66 -2.17
CA ASN A 29 -0.82 -23.41 -1.36
C ASN A 29 -0.50 -24.60 -0.46
N ARG A 30 -1.50 -25.20 0.20
CA ARG A 30 -1.29 -26.37 1.06
C ARG A 30 -0.83 -27.60 0.28
N LEU A 31 -1.41 -27.84 -0.89
CA LEU A 31 -0.95 -28.92 -1.76
C LEU A 31 0.49 -28.69 -2.21
N HIS A 32 0.82 -27.49 -2.66
CA HIS A 32 2.17 -27.12 -3.05
C HIS A 32 3.17 -27.27 -1.89
N MET A 33 2.80 -26.83 -0.68
CA MET A 33 3.60 -27.02 0.54
C MET A 33 3.90 -28.48 0.82
N LEU A 34 2.88 -29.34 0.75
CA LEU A 34 3.04 -30.78 0.99
C LEU A 34 3.96 -31.43 -0.05
N LEU A 35 3.74 -31.14 -1.33
CA LEU A 35 4.55 -31.69 -2.42
C LEU A 35 6.01 -31.24 -2.31
N HIS A 36 6.24 -29.95 -2.09
CA HIS A 36 7.58 -29.39 -2.01
C HIS A 36 8.31 -29.86 -0.74
N SER A 37 7.63 -29.90 0.41
CA SER A 37 8.21 -30.48 1.65
C SER A 37 8.59 -31.94 1.47
N THR A 38 7.80 -32.71 0.72
CA THR A 38 8.11 -34.11 0.40
C THR A 38 9.36 -34.21 -0.48
N ALA A 39 9.48 -33.36 -1.51
CA ALA A 39 10.66 -33.31 -2.36
C ALA A 39 11.94 -32.91 -1.57
N LEU A 40 11.83 -31.92 -0.68
CA LEU A 40 12.93 -31.52 0.20
C LEU A 40 13.35 -32.66 1.13
N ALA A 41 12.40 -33.38 1.72
CA ALA A 41 12.69 -34.53 2.58
C ALA A 41 13.47 -35.62 1.81
N PHE A 42 13.08 -35.93 0.56
CA PHE A 42 13.82 -36.88 -0.28
C PHE A 42 15.23 -36.38 -0.63
N LEU A 43 15.39 -35.08 -0.94
CA LEU A 43 16.68 -34.46 -1.21
C LEU A 43 17.62 -34.58 0.01
N PHE A 44 17.13 -34.21 1.20
CA PHE A 44 17.90 -34.34 2.43
C PHE A 44 18.24 -35.78 2.76
N TYR A 45 17.29 -36.70 2.58
CA TYR A 45 17.54 -38.14 2.75
C TYR A 45 18.67 -38.61 1.82
N TYR A 46 18.62 -38.27 0.54
CA TYR A 46 19.69 -38.59 -0.42
C TYR A 46 21.05 -38.02 0.02
N ARG A 47 21.10 -36.75 0.43
CA ARG A 47 22.34 -36.09 0.90
C ARG A 47 22.91 -36.76 2.16
N VAL A 48 22.05 -37.14 3.11
CA VAL A 48 22.46 -37.82 4.34
C VAL A 48 22.93 -39.25 4.04
N CYS A 49 22.25 -40.00 3.18
CA CYS A 49 22.68 -41.33 2.77
C CYS A 49 24.05 -41.31 2.07
N PHE A 50 24.30 -40.32 1.19
CA PHE A 50 25.60 -40.13 0.56
C PHE A 50 26.70 -39.79 1.59
N LEU A 51 26.39 -39.02 2.64
CA LEU A 51 27.34 -38.74 3.73
C LEU A 51 27.73 -39.99 4.54
N LEU A 52 26.79 -40.90 4.72
CA LEU A 52 26.96 -42.12 5.53
C LEU A 52 27.59 -43.29 4.75
N GLN A 53 27.84 -43.14 3.44
CA GLN A 53 28.53 -44.16 2.65
C GLN A 53 30.01 -44.34 3.08
N PRO A 54 30.56 -45.56 3.00
CA PRO A 54 31.96 -45.85 3.35
C PRO A 54 32.95 -44.98 2.57
N SER A 55 34.04 -44.56 3.23
CA SER A 55 34.99 -43.59 2.66
C SER A 55 35.65 -44.07 1.37
N GLU A 56 35.82 -45.38 1.17
CA GLU A 56 36.48 -45.95 -0.02
C GLU A 56 35.78 -45.59 -1.35
N THR A 57 34.47 -45.33 -1.32
CA THR A 57 33.69 -44.83 -2.47
C THR A 57 33.62 -43.30 -2.58
N ARG A 58 34.06 -42.58 -1.54
CA ARG A 58 33.97 -41.11 -1.41
C ARG A 58 35.26 -40.39 -1.82
N GLU A 59 36.38 -41.12 -1.83
CA GLU A 59 37.75 -40.64 -2.14
C GLU A 59 37.92 -40.04 -3.56
N SER A 60 36.98 -40.28 -4.48
CA SER A 60 37.04 -39.76 -5.87
C SER A 60 36.35 -38.40 -6.08
N HIS A 61 35.64 -37.87 -5.07
CA HIS A 61 34.83 -36.65 -5.20
C HIS A 61 35.35 -35.48 -4.35
N ASN A 62 35.50 -34.30 -4.96
CA ASN A 62 35.86 -33.06 -4.26
C ASN A 62 34.81 -32.72 -3.17
N LEU A 63 35.17 -32.89 -1.91
CA LEU A 63 34.28 -32.71 -0.75
C LEU A 63 33.80 -31.27 -0.56
N LEU A 64 34.63 -30.29 -0.90
CA LEU A 64 34.35 -28.87 -0.68
C LEU A 64 33.17 -28.35 -1.53
N PRO A 65 33.13 -28.57 -2.87
CA PRO A 65 31.95 -28.27 -3.67
C PRO A 65 30.66 -28.94 -3.16
N TRP A 66 30.77 -30.19 -2.70
CA TRP A 66 29.62 -30.93 -2.17
C TRP A 66 29.07 -30.29 -0.89
N LEU A 67 29.95 -29.89 0.05
CA LEU A 67 29.56 -29.21 1.28
C LEU A 67 28.92 -27.84 1.00
N LEU A 68 29.45 -27.10 0.03
CA LEU A 68 28.89 -25.81 -0.38
C LEU A 68 27.48 -25.96 -0.95
N VAL A 69 27.25 -26.98 -1.79
CA VAL A 69 25.91 -27.29 -2.33
C VAL A 69 24.96 -27.73 -1.22
N PHE A 70 25.40 -28.58 -0.30
CA PHE A 70 24.57 -29.01 0.81
C PHE A 70 24.20 -27.85 1.75
N ALA A 71 25.14 -26.95 2.02
CA ALA A 71 24.89 -25.74 2.81
C ALA A 71 23.90 -24.80 2.11
N SER A 72 24.02 -24.59 0.79
CA SER A 72 23.09 -23.74 0.05
C SER A 72 21.68 -24.34 0.00
N GLU A 73 21.55 -25.66 -0.21
CA GLU A 73 20.27 -26.38 -0.15
C GLU A 73 19.61 -26.24 1.23
N THR A 74 20.40 -26.32 2.31
CA THR A 74 19.90 -26.15 3.69
C THR A 74 19.38 -24.74 3.93
N ILE A 75 20.14 -23.71 3.52
CA ILE A 75 19.74 -22.31 3.66
C ILE A 75 18.49 -22.01 2.83
N LEU A 76 18.44 -22.46 1.58
CA LEU A 76 17.28 -22.26 0.71
C LEU A 76 16.04 -22.97 1.24
N SER A 77 16.19 -24.20 1.75
CA SER A 77 15.09 -24.94 2.39
C SER A 77 14.58 -24.23 3.64
N PHE A 78 15.48 -23.68 4.46
CA PHE A 78 15.12 -22.91 5.64
C PHE A 78 14.35 -21.64 5.27
N ILE A 79 14.84 -20.85 4.30
CA ILE A 79 14.13 -19.67 3.78
C ILE A 79 12.75 -20.08 3.27
N TRP A 80 12.66 -21.17 2.50
CA TRP A 80 11.38 -21.67 1.99
C TRP A 80 10.40 -22.02 3.12
N ILE A 81 10.85 -22.68 4.20
CA ILE A 81 10.00 -22.98 5.36
C ILE A 81 9.46 -21.68 5.99
N LEU A 82 10.30 -20.65 6.15
CA LEU A 82 9.87 -19.36 6.69
C LEU A 82 8.82 -18.69 5.81
N GLU A 83 8.93 -18.81 4.48
CA GLU A 83 7.95 -18.25 3.55
C GLU A 83 6.55 -18.91 3.65
N GLN A 84 6.47 -20.15 4.11
CA GLN A 84 5.18 -20.87 4.18
C GLN A 84 4.20 -20.24 5.17
N ALA A 85 4.69 -19.54 6.19
CA ALA A 85 3.84 -18.80 7.13
C ALA A 85 2.90 -17.81 6.42
N PHE A 86 3.40 -17.10 5.39
CA PHE A 86 2.61 -16.13 4.63
C PHE A 86 1.59 -16.78 3.68
N ARG A 87 1.85 -18.02 3.24
CA ARG A 87 1.00 -18.75 2.29
C ARG A 87 -0.06 -19.63 2.95
N TRP A 88 0.05 -19.85 4.26
CA TRP A 88 -0.80 -20.78 5.01
C TRP A 88 -2.29 -20.43 5.01
N ARG A 89 -2.60 -19.14 5.11
CA ARG A 89 -3.99 -18.64 5.16
C ARG A 89 -4.09 -17.25 4.51
N PRO A 90 -4.12 -17.16 3.17
CA PRO A 90 -4.33 -15.90 2.48
C PRO A 90 -5.72 -15.33 2.79
N VAL A 91 -5.76 -14.07 3.20
CA VAL A 91 -6.99 -13.35 3.57
C VAL A 91 -7.06 -12.04 2.78
N THR A 92 -8.24 -11.72 2.25
CA THR A 92 -8.57 -10.41 1.68
C THR A 92 -9.50 -9.66 2.62
N ARG A 93 -9.36 -8.33 2.67
CA ARG A 93 -10.21 -7.45 3.48
C ARG A 93 -11.06 -6.58 2.56
N SER A 94 -12.36 -6.58 2.80
CA SER A 94 -13.30 -5.62 2.22
C SER A 94 -13.64 -4.57 3.27
N VAL A 95 -13.70 -3.30 2.87
CA VAL A 95 -14.02 -2.15 3.72
C VAL A 95 -15.32 -1.51 3.24
N PHE A 96 -16.09 -0.94 4.16
CA PHE A 96 -17.38 -0.30 3.89
C PHE A 96 -17.38 1.15 4.41
N PRO A 97 -16.76 2.10 3.69
CA PRO A 97 -16.69 3.50 4.10
C PRO A 97 -18.06 4.14 4.34
N GLU A 98 -19.10 3.68 3.65
CA GLU A 98 -20.47 4.14 3.77
C GLU A 98 -21.11 3.82 5.14
N ARG A 99 -20.48 2.95 5.94
CA ARG A 99 -20.92 2.59 7.29
C ARG A 99 -20.13 3.30 8.38
N LEU A 100 -19.18 4.16 8.01
CA LEU A 100 -18.44 4.97 8.97
C LEU A 100 -19.39 5.92 9.71
N PRO A 101 -19.03 6.28 10.95
CA PRO A 101 -19.80 7.28 11.68
C PRO A 101 -19.69 8.64 11.00
N GLU A 102 -20.53 9.58 11.43
CA GLU A 102 -20.50 10.93 10.91
C GLU A 102 -19.14 11.63 11.13
N ASP A 103 -18.82 12.59 10.27
CA ASP A 103 -17.57 13.36 10.27
C ASP A 103 -17.16 13.90 11.65
N HIS A 104 -18.12 14.26 12.50
CA HIS A 104 -17.87 14.82 13.82
C HIS A 104 -17.39 13.78 14.85
N GLU A 105 -17.63 12.49 14.61
CA GLU A 105 -17.17 11.37 15.45
C GLU A 105 -15.82 10.78 14.98
N LEU A 106 -15.37 11.12 13.77
CA LEU A 106 -14.09 10.64 13.24
C LEU A 106 -12.89 11.13 14.08
N PRO A 107 -11.81 10.34 14.25
CA PRO A 107 -10.64 10.78 15.01
C PRO A 107 -9.80 11.84 14.26
N PRO A 108 -8.95 12.62 14.94
CA PRO A 108 -7.88 13.36 14.26
C PRO A 108 -6.95 12.41 13.49
N PHE A 109 -6.41 12.87 12.36
CA PHE A 109 -5.57 12.11 11.43
C PHE A 109 -4.40 12.96 10.93
N ASP A 110 -3.19 12.48 11.17
CA ASP A 110 -1.95 13.15 10.80
C ASP A 110 -1.25 12.41 9.65
N VAL A 111 -0.87 13.15 8.61
CA VAL A 111 -0.08 12.67 7.48
C VAL A 111 1.32 13.23 7.58
N PHE A 112 2.32 12.35 7.70
CA PHE A 112 3.72 12.73 7.68
C PHE A 112 4.33 12.42 6.31
N ILE A 113 4.94 13.43 5.69
CA ILE A 113 5.67 13.34 4.44
C ILE A 113 7.12 13.70 4.76
N CYS A 114 8.06 12.81 4.44
CA CYS A 114 9.48 13.06 4.62
C CYS A 114 10.17 13.12 3.26
N THR A 115 11.07 14.07 3.07
CA THR A 115 11.93 14.16 1.90
C THR A 115 13.37 14.44 2.31
N ALA A 116 14.33 13.93 1.56
CA ALA A 116 15.75 14.02 1.91
C ALA A 116 16.64 14.67 0.85
N ASP A 117 16.30 14.55 -0.43
CA ASP A 117 17.14 15.07 -1.52
C ASP A 117 16.28 15.51 -2.72
N PRO A 118 16.22 16.81 -3.06
CA PRO A 118 15.40 17.33 -4.16
C PRO A 118 15.82 16.81 -5.55
N THR A 119 17.02 16.24 -5.67
CA THR A 119 17.53 15.65 -6.91
C THR A 119 17.06 14.20 -7.08
N LYS A 120 16.93 13.45 -5.98
CA LYS A 120 16.43 12.07 -5.98
C LYS A 120 14.91 12.02 -5.86
N GLU A 121 14.34 12.98 -5.14
CA GLU A 121 12.91 13.16 -4.88
C GLU A 121 12.53 14.55 -5.38
N PRO A 122 12.19 14.69 -6.68
CA PRO A 122 11.92 15.99 -7.28
C PRO A 122 10.90 16.79 -6.47
N THR A 123 11.25 18.03 -6.11
CA THR A 123 10.40 18.89 -5.25
C THR A 123 8.97 19.01 -5.76
N LEU A 124 8.76 19.07 -7.08
CA LEU A 124 7.42 19.11 -7.69
C LEU A 124 6.60 17.86 -7.38
N ASP A 125 7.21 16.67 -7.37
CA ASP A 125 6.52 15.42 -7.04
C ASP A 125 6.20 15.33 -5.55
N VAL A 126 7.09 15.82 -4.70
CA VAL A 126 6.82 15.99 -3.26
C VAL A 126 5.65 16.94 -3.04
N MET A 127 5.60 18.08 -3.74
CA MET A 127 4.50 19.04 -3.63
C MET A 127 3.16 18.48 -4.13
N ASN A 128 3.17 17.65 -5.19
CA ASN A 128 1.97 16.93 -5.62
C ASN A 128 1.46 15.97 -4.54
N THR A 129 2.37 15.33 -3.81
CA THR A 129 2.04 14.44 -2.67
C THR A 129 1.44 15.24 -1.52
N VAL A 130 2.04 16.40 -1.17
CA VAL A 130 1.51 17.32 -0.15
C VAL A 130 0.10 17.78 -0.52
N LEU A 131 -0.11 18.26 -1.75
CA LEU A 131 -1.40 18.71 -2.23
C LEU A 131 -2.45 17.59 -2.25
N SER A 132 -2.03 16.38 -2.63
CA SER A 132 -2.89 15.20 -2.61
C SER A 132 -3.32 14.82 -1.19
N ALA A 133 -2.39 14.88 -0.22
CA ALA A 133 -2.68 14.64 1.19
C ALA A 133 -3.64 15.69 1.77
N MET A 134 -3.43 16.97 1.47
CA MET A 134 -4.32 18.05 1.90
C MET A 134 -5.73 17.97 1.29
N ALA A 135 -5.86 17.30 0.14
CA ALA A 135 -7.11 17.10 -0.60
C ALA A 135 -7.84 15.80 -0.24
N LEU A 136 -7.38 15.05 0.78
CA LEU A 136 -8.10 13.89 1.30
C LEU A 136 -9.53 14.25 1.71
N ASP A 137 -10.43 13.30 1.50
CA ASP A 137 -11.84 13.45 1.87
C ASP A 137 -12.02 13.19 3.37
N TYR A 138 -11.65 14.20 4.17
CA TYR A 138 -11.67 14.14 5.63
C TYR A 138 -12.01 15.51 6.22
N PRO A 139 -12.60 15.58 7.44
CA PRO A 139 -12.91 16.85 8.08
C PRO A 139 -11.67 17.76 8.20
N PRO A 140 -11.69 19.00 7.66
CA PRO A 140 -10.49 19.83 7.58
C PRO A 140 -9.86 20.22 8.92
N HIS A 141 -10.65 20.22 10.00
CA HIS A 141 -10.19 20.52 11.35
C HIS A 141 -9.57 19.31 12.07
N LYS A 142 -9.63 18.12 11.44
CA LYS A 142 -9.09 16.85 11.94
C LYS A 142 -7.95 16.30 11.08
N LEU A 143 -7.71 16.87 9.90
CA LEU A 143 -6.65 16.46 8.99
C LEU A 143 -5.46 17.40 9.13
N HIS A 144 -4.32 16.88 9.57
CA HIS A 144 -3.07 17.62 9.64
C HIS A 144 -2.02 17.00 8.73
N VAL A 145 -1.29 17.84 7.99
CA VAL A 145 -0.26 17.39 7.06
C VAL A 145 1.06 18.04 7.45
N TYR A 146 2.07 17.20 7.70
CA TYR A 146 3.41 17.59 8.13
C TYR A 146 4.41 17.20 7.04
N LEU A 147 5.28 18.14 6.67
CA LEU A 147 6.40 17.89 5.77
C LEU A 147 7.71 18.05 6.54
N SER A 148 8.49 16.97 6.64
CA SER A 148 9.88 16.99 7.11
C SER A 148 10.82 17.02 5.92
N ASP A 149 11.74 17.98 5.88
CA ASP A 149 12.81 18.06 4.90
C ASP A 149 14.15 17.81 5.58
N ASP A 150 14.62 16.57 5.50
CA ASP A 150 15.88 16.14 6.08
C ASP A 150 17.08 16.68 5.29
N GLY A 151 16.87 17.06 4.02
CA GLY A 151 17.87 17.69 3.17
C GLY A 151 18.04 19.19 3.40
N GLY A 152 17.09 19.82 4.11
CA GLY A 152 17.08 21.26 4.40
C GLY A 152 17.19 22.13 3.14
N SER A 153 16.61 21.70 2.02
CA SER A 153 16.81 22.32 0.72
C SER A 153 15.99 23.61 0.57
N PRO A 154 16.59 24.72 0.10
CA PRO A 154 15.84 25.93 -0.20
C PRO A 154 14.79 25.71 -1.31
N LEU A 155 15.01 24.71 -2.18
CA LEU A 155 14.05 24.34 -3.22
C LEU A 155 12.77 23.76 -2.61
N THR A 156 12.88 22.92 -1.57
CA THR A 156 11.72 22.37 -0.85
C THR A 156 10.90 23.48 -0.22
N LEU A 157 11.57 24.42 0.47
CA LEU A 157 10.90 25.59 1.07
C LEU A 157 10.17 26.43 0.01
N HIS A 158 10.81 26.67 -1.14
CA HIS A 158 10.18 27.37 -2.25
C HIS A 158 8.97 26.59 -2.80
N GLY A 159 9.13 25.29 -3.01
CA GLY A 159 8.07 24.40 -3.47
C GLY A 159 6.85 24.42 -2.55
N VAL A 160 7.04 24.37 -1.24
CA VAL A 160 5.95 24.46 -0.25
C VAL A 160 5.21 25.79 -0.37
N ARG A 161 5.93 26.90 -0.57
CA ARG A 161 5.33 28.21 -0.71
C ARG A 161 4.45 28.31 -1.96
N GLU A 162 4.92 27.78 -3.08
CA GLU A 162 4.14 27.74 -4.33
C GLU A 162 2.96 26.76 -4.24
N ALA A 163 3.18 25.58 -3.66
CA ALA A 163 2.12 24.61 -3.39
C ALA A 163 1.02 25.20 -2.50
N TRP A 164 1.38 25.96 -1.46
CA TRP A 164 0.42 26.63 -0.59
C TRP A 164 -0.46 27.64 -1.35
N LYS A 165 0.12 28.42 -2.26
CA LYS A 165 -0.66 29.34 -3.12
C LYS A 165 -1.64 28.58 -4.00
N PHE A 166 -1.17 27.49 -4.63
CA PHE A 166 -1.99 26.66 -5.51
C PHE A 166 -3.09 25.92 -4.73
N ALA A 167 -2.81 25.45 -3.52
CA ALA A 167 -3.75 24.74 -2.65
C ALA A 167 -5.04 25.53 -2.42
N ARG A 168 -4.97 26.87 -2.37
CA ARG A 168 -6.13 27.75 -2.19
C ARG A 168 -7.19 27.58 -3.28
N TRP A 169 -6.80 27.13 -4.47
CA TRP A 169 -7.69 26.88 -5.60
C TRP A 169 -7.96 25.39 -5.78
N TRP A 170 -6.92 24.56 -5.60
CA TRP A 170 -7.01 23.11 -5.77
C TRP A 170 -7.92 22.44 -4.74
N LEU A 171 -7.77 22.74 -3.45
CA LEU A 171 -8.53 22.03 -2.40
C LEU A 171 -10.04 22.30 -2.49
N PRO A 172 -10.52 23.55 -2.66
CA PRO A 172 -11.94 23.79 -2.86
C PRO A 172 -12.49 23.13 -4.13
N PHE A 173 -11.72 23.11 -5.22
CA PHE A 173 -12.12 22.44 -6.46
C PHE A 173 -12.30 20.93 -6.26
N CYS A 174 -11.33 20.27 -5.62
CA CYS A 174 -11.40 18.85 -5.28
C CYS A 174 -12.63 18.51 -4.45
N ARG A 175 -12.95 19.32 -3.43
CA ARG A 175 -14.11 19.10 -2.55
C ARG A 175 -15.43 19.37 -3.27
N ARG A 176 -15.53 20.51 -3.97
CA ARG A 176 -16.75 20.94 -4.66
C ARG A 176 -17.21 19.94 -5.71
N TYR A 177 -16.26 19.36 -6.45
CA TYR A 177 -16.54 18.47 -7.57
C TYR A 177 -16.26 17.00 -7.26
N LYS A 178 -15.97 16.67 -5.99
CA LYS A 178 -15.68 15.30 -5.53
C LYS A 178 -14.66 14.58 -6.42
N ILE A 179 -13.61 15.30 -6.83
CA ILE A 179 -12.57 14.79 -7.74
C ILE A 179 -11.91 13.56 -7.13
N LYS A 180 -11.97 12.40 -7.78
CA LYS A 180 -11.37 11.16 -7.26
C LYS A 180 -9.84 11.24 -7.18
N SER A 181 -9.21 11.74 -8.24
CA SER A 181 -7.75 11.91 -8.29
C SER A 181 -7.30 13.17 -7.57
N ARG A 182 -6.84 13.03 -6.32
CA ARG A 182 -6.43 14.16 -5.46
C ARG A 182 -5.06 14.75 -5.80
N CYS A 183 -4.23 13.99 -6.53
CA CYS A 183 -2.93 14.44 -7.01
C CYS A 183 -3.09 15.29 -8.29
N PRO A 184 -2.69 16.57 -8.29
CA PRO A 184 -2.84 17.44 -9.46
C PRO A 184 -2.16 16.90 -10.73
N LYS A 185 -0.92 16.42 -10.62
CA LYS A 185 -0.16 15.81 -11.73
C LYS A 185 -0.88 14.61 -12.33
N ALA A 186 -1.46 13.75 -11.49
CA ALA A 186 -2.24 12.60 -11.94
C ALA A 186 -3.53 13.05 -12.61
N TYR A 187 -4.30 13.95 -11.99
CA TYR A 187 -5.57 14.47 -12.50
C TYR A 187 -5.44 15.15 -13.87
N PHE A 188 -4.36 15.91 -14.09
CA PHE A 188 -4.11 16.59 -15.37
C PHE A 188 -3.32 15.76 -16.38
N SER A 189 -2.99 14.50 -16.05
CA SER A 189 -2.38 13.57 -17.00
C SER A 189 -3.41 13.09 -18.03
N SER A 190 -2.97 12.87 -19.27
CA SER A 190 -3.83 12.53 -20.42
C SER A 190 -4.61 11.22 -20.28
N ALA A 191 -4.27 10.37 -19.30
CA ALA A 191 -4.90 9.07 -19.08
C ALA A 191 -6.25 9.15 -18.33
N LEU A 192 -6.56 10.26 -17.65
CA LEU A 192 -7.74 10.39 -16.77
C LEU A 192 -8.76 11.42 -17.26
N GLU A 193 -8.64 11.95 -18.48
CA GLU A 193 -9.53 13.00 -18.98
C GLU A 193 -11.01 12.55 -19.14
N GLY A 194 -11.38 11.30 -18.82
CA GLY A 194 -12.72 10.73 -18.99
C GLY A 194 -13.44 10.10 -17.77
N ASP A 195 -12.84 9.93 -16.58
CA ASP A 195 -13.43 9.06 -15.52
C ASP A 195 -13.76 9.76 -14.16
N ASP A 196 -13.41 11.04 -14.02
CA ASP A 196 -13.27 11.66 -12.69
C ASP A 196 -14.45 12.50 -12.18
N GLY A 197 -15.66 12.33 -12.74
CA GLY A 197 -16.84 13.03 -12.25
C GLY A 197 -18.09 12.16 -12.28
N ASP A 198 -18.89 12.23 -11.23
CA ASP A 198 -20.30 11.84 -11.28
C ASP A 198 -20.93 12.56 -12.49
N GLY A 199 -21.47 11.79 -13.44
CA GLY A 199 -21.63 12.19 -14.85
C GLY A 199 -22.52 13.43 -15.08
N ASP A 200 -23.26 13.86 -14.07
CA ASP A 200 -24.18 14.98 -14.13
C ASP A 200 -23.48 16.34 -13.92
N PHE A 201 -22.42 16.40 -13.10
CA PHE A 201 -21.72 17.66 -12.82
C PHE A 201 -20.58 17.97 -13.81
N ALA A 202 -19.92 16.95 -14.33
CA ALA A 202 -18.79 17.08 -15.25
C ALA A 202 -19.13 17.81 -16.56
N ARG A 203 -20.42 17.93 -16.90
CA ARG A 203 -20.92 18.62 -18.10
C ARG A 203 -21.30 20.08 -17.86
N SER A 204 -21.19 20.59 -16.63
CA SER A 204 -21.51 21.98 -16.32
C SER A 204 -20.48 22.93 -16.94
N SER A 205 -20.94 24.02 -17.56
CA SER A 205 -20.06 25.08 -18.09
C SER A 205 -19.16 25.69 -17.01
N LEU A 206 -19.66 25.75 -15.77
CA LEU A 206 -18.92 26.25 -14.61
C LEU A 206 -17.76 25.31 -14.24
N PHE A 207 -18.00 23.99 -14.24
CA PHE A 207 -16.95 23.00 -13.99
C PHE A 207 -15.81 23.14 -14.98
N MET A 208 -16.13 23.25 -16.27
CA MET A 208 -15.14 23.37 -17.33
C MET A 208 -14.33 24.68 -17.23
N ALA A 209 -14.98 25.79 -16.87
CA ALA A 209 -14.30 27.06 -16.63
C ALA A 209 -13.34 26.99 -15.43
N ASP A 210 -13.80 26.46 -14.29
CA ASP A 210 -12.98 26.30 -13.09
C ASP A 210 -11.81 25.32 -13.34
N LYS A 211 -12.06 24.20 -14.02
CA LYS A 211 -11.03 23.22 -14.43
C LYS A 211 -9.99 23.85 -15.34
N HIS A 212 -10.41 24.62 -16.34
CA HIS A 212 -9.48 25.30 -17.25
C HIS A 212 -8.60 26.29 -16.50
N LYS A 213 -9.18 27.12 -15.63
CA LYS A 213 -8.43 28.08 -14.82
C LYS A 213 -7.37 27.40 -13.96
N ILE A 214 -7.73 26.33 -13.26
CA ILE A 214 -6.79 25.59 -12.40
C ILE A 214 -5.72 24.88 -13.23
N LYS A 215 -6.05 24.37 -14.42
CA LYS A 215 -5.07 23.78 -15.34
C LYS A 215 -4.02 24.80 -15.81
N VAL A 216 -4.43 26.06 -16.01
CA VAL A 216 -3.51 27.16 -16.34
C VAL A 216 -2.61 27.47 -15.15
N ASP A 217 -3.19 27.64 -13.96
CA ASP A 217 -2.44 27.93 -12.73
C ASP A 217 -1.44 26.80 -12.40
N PHE A 218 -1.85 25.54 -12.56
CA PHE A 218 -0.99 24.37 -12.35
C PHE A 218 0.21 24.32 -13.30
N LYS A 219 0.05 24.76 -14.56
CA LYS A 219 1.14 24.81 -15.54
C LYS A 219 2.06 26.02 -15.37
N GLY A 220 1.57 27.08 -14.73
CA GLY A 220 2.31 28.32 -14.49
C GLY A 220 3.08 28.34 -13.17
N THR A 221 2.95 27.29 -12.35
CA THR A 221 3.64 27.10 -11.06
C THR A 221 4.81 26.15 -11.24
#